data_AF-A0A7S2B084-F1
#
_entry.id   AF-A0A7S2B084-F1
#
_cell.length_a   1.000
_cell.length_b   1.000
_cell.length_c   1.000
_cell.angle_alpha   90.00
_cell.angle_beta   90.00
_cell.angle_gamma   90.00
#
_symmetry.space_group_name_H-M   'P 1'
#
loop_
_entity.id
_entity.type
_entity.pdbx_description
1 polymer ?
#
loop_
_entity_poly.entity_id
_entity_poly.type
_entity_poly.pdbx_seq_one_letter_code
_entity_poly.pdbx_strand_id
1 'polypeptide(L)'
;DDYDQQPAVKPKTSSCHLSLLGTDTVMLLIEFVDLRAVLSLAGTCSFLSHLCDNNETRHCNCVWRQRWTARFGSIWTSDLVSQAVKRDGNAWDPKGGCPPAGCKGWKAFFFEFNETWINWTLAMQNTTECCLIGLHGGVYNMTDFLEVHPGSPDTILDNAGC
;
A
#
# COMPACT_ATOMS: atom_id res chain seq x y z
N ASP A 1 -25.79 55.50 -11.42
CA ASP A 1 -24.53 55.34 -12.15
C ASP A 1 -23.48 56.07 -11.32
N ASP A 2 -22.55 55.46 -10.61
CA ASP A 2 -21.62 54.43 -11.06
C ASP A 2 -20.98 53.83 -9.78
N TYR A 3 -21.30 52.58 -9.44
CA TYR A 3 -20.61 51.87 -8.35
C TYR A 3 -19.42 51.17 -8.98
N ASP A 4 -18.24 51.73 -8.75
CA ASP A 4 -16.94 51.25 -9.22
C ASP A 4 -16.75 49.78 -8.83
N GLN A 5 -16.99 48.87 -9.78
CA GLN A 5 -16.69 47.46 -9.63
C GLN A 5 -15.17 47.29 -9.74
N GLN A 6 -14.48 47.33 -8.61
CA GLN A 6 -13.10 46.85 -8.57
C GLN A 6 -13.07 45.37 -8.97
N PRO A 7 -12.25 44.98 -9.98
CA PRO A 7 -12.16 43.60 -10.40
C PRO A 7 -11.60 42.75 -9.25
N ALA A 8 -12.30 41.67 -8.93
CA ALA A 8 -11.86 40.68 -7.95
C ALA A 8 -10.43 40.23 -8.29
N VAL A 9 -9.48 40.56 -7.40
CA VAL A 9 -8.11 40.07 -7.49
C VAL A 9 -8.16 38.56 -7.38
N LYS A 10 -7.99 37.86 -8.51
CA LYS A 10 -7.83 36.40 -8.50
C LYS A 10 -6.66 36.06 -7.57
N PRO A 11 -6.83 35.17 -6.59
CA PRO A 11 -5.75 34.78 -5.70
C PRO A 11 -4.58 34.29 -6.56
N LYS A 12 -3.41 34.93 -6.41
CA LYS A 12 -2.16 34.44 -6.99
C LYS A 12 -2.00 33.01 -6.50
N THR A 13 -2.04 32.05 -7.41
CA THR A 13 -1.77 30.65 -7.12
C THR A 13 -0.39 30.58 -6.46
N SER A 14 -0.37 30.29 -5.17
CA SER A 14 0.86 30.01 -4.42
C SER A 14 1.56 28.86 -5.15
N SER A 15 2.65 29.17 -5.87
CA SER A 15 3.40 28.16 -6.59
C SER A 15 4.11 27.27 -5.56
N CYS A 16 3.76 26.00 -5.51
CA CYS A 16 4.45 25.06 -4.65
C CYS A 16 5.93 24.95 -5.09
N HIS A 17 6.88 25.39 -4.25
CA HIS A 17 8.31 25.34 -4.59
C HIS A 17 8.82 23.91 -4.82
N LEU A 18 8.16 22.89 -4.27
CA LEU A 18 8.48 21.49 -4.54
C LEU A 18 8.25 21.11 -6.00
N SER A 19 7.33 21.78 -6.71
CA SER A 19 7.12 21.55 -8.15
C SER A 19 8.35 21.89 -9.00
N LEU A 20 9.30 22.67 -8.46
CA LEU A 20 10.56 23.01 -9.13
C LEU A 20 11.59 21.88 -9.09
N LEU A 21 11.45 20.90 -8.19
CA LEU A 21 12.42 19.81 -8.03
C LEU A 21 12.27 18.69 -9.09
N GLY A 22 11.24 18.77 -9.93
CA GLY A 22 10.84 17.68 -10.83
C GLY A 22 10.07 16.58 -10.09
N THR A 23 9.14 15.94 -10.79
CA THR A 23 8.22 14.95 -10.19
C THR A 23 8.97 13.79 -9.53
N ASP A 24 10.00 13.24 -10.18
CA ASP A 24 10.74 12.07 -9.68
C ASP A 24 11.46 12.38 -8.36
N THR A 25 12.07 13.55 -8.23
CA THR A 25 12.72 14.00 -6.98
C THR A 25 11.70 14.14 -5.87
N VAL A 26 10.53 14.72 -6.15
CA VAL A 26 9.46 14.86 -5.16
C VAL A 26 8.93 13.49 -4.72
N MET A 27 8.82 12.53 -5.64
CA MET A 27 8.42 11.16 -5.29
C MET A 27 9.43 10.47 -4.38
N LEU A 28 10.73 10.61 -4.66
CA LEU A 28 11.78 10.10 -3.78
C LEU A 28 11.69 10.70 -2.37
N LEU A 29 11.40 12.01 -2.25
CA LEU A 29 11.20 12.64 -0.95
C LEU A 29 9.96 12.09 -0.24
N ILE A 30 8.84 11.93 -0.95
CA ILE A 30 7.58 11.39 -0.40
C ILE A 30 7.74 9.95 0.11
N GLU A 31 8.65 9.16 -0.47
CA GLU A 31 8.94 7.80 -0.03
C GLU A 31 9.40 7.74 1.44
N PHE A 32 10.20 8.70 1.89
CA PHE A 32 10.73 8.78 3.25
C PHE A 32 9.79 9.46 4.25
N VAL A 33 8.69 10.05 3.79
CA VAL A 33 7.73 10.76 4.63
C VAL A 33 6.69 9.77 5.16
N ASP A 34 6.43 9.76 6.46
CA ASP A 34 5.39 8.91 7.06
C ASP A 34 4.03 9.01 6.33
N LEU A 35 3.26 7.92 6.34
CA LEU A 35 1.96 7.83 5.65
C LEU A 35 1.02 8.98 6.02
N ARG A 36 0.95 9.36 7.30
CA ARG A 36 0.10 10.47 7.76
C ARG A 36 0.58 11.80 7.18
N ALA A 37 1.89 12.01 7.19
CA ALA A 37 2.47 13.23 6.66
C ALA A 37 2.28 13.35 5.14
N VAL A 38 2.28 12.24 4.38
CA VAL A 38 1.94 12.26 2.95
C VAL A 38 0.49 12.66 2.69
N LEU A 39 -0.44 12.19 3.51
CA LEU A 39 -1.84 12.61 3.42
C LEU A 39 -2.00 14.09 3.78
N SER A 40 -1.27 14.58 4.79
CA SER A 40 -1.25 16.01 5.12
C SER A 40 -0.66 16.85 3.99
N LEU A 41 0.45 16.40 3.39
CA LEU A 41 1.10 17.08 2.26
C LEU A 41 0.18 17.19 1.04
N ALA A 42 -0.61 16.17 0.75
CA ALA A 42 -1.59 16.20 -0.33
C ALA A 42 -2.57 17.39 -0.18
N GLY A 43 -2.94 17.76 1.05
CA GLY A 43 -3.84 18.89 1.32
C GLY A 43 -3.19 20.27 1.21
N THR A 44 -1.86 20.37 1.02
CA THR A 44 -1.16 21.66 1.07
C THR A 44 -1.16 22.44 -0.24
N CYS A 45 -1.22 21.75 -1.39
CA CYS A 45 -1.29 22.39 -2.71
C CYS A 45 -1.84 21.45 -3.78
N SER A 46 -2.32 22.00 -4.90
CA SER A 46 -2.89 21.23 -6.01
C SER A 46 -1.88 20.27 -6.66
N PHE A 47 -0.60 20.66 -6.75
CA PHE A 47 0.45 19.80 -7.29
C PHE A 47 0.63 18.52 -6.46
N LEU A 48 0.73 18.66 -5.13
CA LEU A 48 0.87 17.52 -4.23
C LEU A 48 -0.42 16.73 -4.07
N SER A 49 -1.58 17.40 -4.07
CA SER A 49 -2.88 16.70 -4.13
C SER A 49 -2.92 15.80 -5.36
N HIS A 50 -2.63 16.34 -6.55
CA HIS A 50 -2.60 15.54 -7.76
C HIS A 50 -1.63 14.37 -7.63
N LEU A 51 -0.38 14.61 -7.24
CA LEU A 51 0.65 13.57 -7.13
C LEU A 51 0.26 12.45 -6.14
N CYS A 52 -0.45 12.77 -5.06
CA CYS A 52 -0.84 11.85 -4.00
C CYS A 52 -2.25 11.26 -4.16
N ASP A 53 -3.04 11.69 -5.14
CA ASP A 53 -4.44 11.24 -5.32
C ASP A 53 -4.64 10.16 -6.37
N ASN A 54 -5.84 9.57 -6.35
CA ASN A 54 -6.25 8.41 -7.15
C ASN A 54 -6.50 8.70 -8.63
N ASN A 55 -6.24 9.92 -9.12
CA ASN A 55 -6.51 10.20 -10.53
C ASN A 55 -5.64 9.29 -11.40
N GLU A 56 -6.31 8.63 -12.36
CA GLU A 56 -5.76 7.62 -13.29
C GLU A 56 -4.59 8.12 -14.17
N THR A 57 -4.13 9.34 -13.96
CA THR A 57 -2.89 9.84 -14.54
C THR A 57 -1.71 8.95 -14.14
N ARG A 58 -0.85 8.63 -15.12
CA ARG A 58 0.30 7.71 -14.97
C ARG A 58 1.20 7.99 -13.76
N HIS A 59 1.33 9.26 -13.35
CA HIS A 59 2.25 9.69 -12.28
C HIS A 59 1.70 9.59 -10.85
N CYS A 60 0.38 9.55 -10.66
CA CYS A 60 -0.20 9.55 -9.31
C CYS A 60 -0.35 8.13 -8.75
N ASN A 61 -0.39 7.15 -9.66
CA ASN A 61 -0.34 5.73 -9.34
C ASN A 61 1.06 5.24 -8.95
N CYS A 62 2.15 5.88 -9.41
CA CYS A 62 3.49 5.37 -9.14
C CYS A 62 3.96 5.61 -7.70
N VAL A 63 3.52 6.69 -7.04
CA VAL A 63 3.81 6.90 -5.60
C VAL A 63 3.32 5.70 -4.79
N TRP A 64 2.03 5.39 -4.86
CA TRP A 64 1.41 4.33 -4.06
C TRP A 64 1.93 2.94 -4.45
N ARG A 65 2.21 2.70 -5.74
CA ARG A 65 2.89 1.48 -6.19
C ARG A 65 4.28 1.33 -5.60
N GLN A 66 5.09 2.39 -5.63
CA GLN A 66 6.45 2.37 -5.10
C GLN A 66 6.42 2.13 -3.59
N ARG A 67 5.51 2.78 -2.86
CA ARG A 67 5.32 2.53 -1.42
C ARG A 67 4.86 1.11 -1.12
N TRP A 68 3.91 0.59 -1.90
CA TRP A 68 3.48 -0.81 -1.78
C TRP A 68 4.68 -1.74 -1.98
N THR A 69 5.49 -1.51 -3.02
CA THR A 69 6.66 -2.32 -3.35
C THR A 69 7.72 -2.26 -2.25
N ALA A 70 8.01 -1.07 -1.73
CA ALA A 70 8.97 -0.88 -0.64
C ALA A 70 8.55 -1.58 0.66
N ARG A 71 7.24 -1.60 0.97
CA ARG A 71 6.72 -2.15 2.23
C ARG A 71 6.37 -3.62 2.17
N PHE A 72 5.75 -4.07 1.08
CA PHE A 72 5.18 -5.42 0.94
C PHE A 72 5.82 -6.23 -0.17
N GLY A 73 6.67 -5.62 -1.01
CA GLY A 73 7.26 -6.31 -2.16
C GLY A 73 8.07 -7.53 -1.75
N SER A 74 8.91 -7.41 -0.71
CA SER A 74 9.70 -8.53 -0.19
C SER A 74 8.82 -9.66 0.34
N ILE A 75 7.76 -9.31 1.09
CA ILE A 75 6.78 -10.27 1.62
C ILE A 75 6.10 -11.02 0.47
N TRP A 76 5.59 -10.28 -0.51
CA TRP A 76 4.88 -10.85 -1.67
C TRP A 76 5.77 -11.78 -2.49
N THR A 77 7.05 -11.40 -2.67
CA THR A 77 8.02 -12.21 -3.42
C THR A 77 8.64 -13.34 -2.61
N SER A 78 8.34 -13.46 -1.32
CA SER A 78 8.87 -14.56 -0.51
C SER A 78 8.39 -15.90 -1.05
N ASP A 79 9.23 -16.94 -0.91
CA ASP A 79 8.89 -18.27 -1.41
C ASP A 79 7.64 -18.83 -0.74
N LEU A 80 7.45 -18.55 0.56
CA LEU A 80 6.27 -18.99 1.32
C LEU A 80 4.99 -18.38 0.76
N VAL A 81 4.95 -17.06 0.59
CA VAL A 81 3.77 -16.37 0.04
C VAL A 81 3.56 -16.75 -1.42
N SER A 82 4.63 -16.82 -2.22
CA SER A 82 4.54 -17.23 -3.63
C SER A 82 3.95 -18.64 -3.80
N GLN A 83 4.22 -19.55 -2.86
CA GLN A 83 3.63 -20.88 -2.86
C GLN A 83 2.17 -20.84 -2.39
N ALA A 84 1.84 -20.10 -1.34
CA ALA A 84 0.48 -19.94 -0.82
C ALA A 84 -0.46 -19.33 -1.88
N VAL A 85 -0.08 -18.19 -2.46
CA VAL A 85 -0.82 -17.47 -3.50
C VAL A 85 -1.10 -18.35 -4.72
N LYS A 86 -0.13 -19.22 -5.11
CA LYS A 86 -0.32 -20.20 -6.18
C LYS A 86 -1.35 -21.27 -5.85
N ARG A 87 -1.43 -21.73 -4.59
CA ARG A 87 -2.43 -22.71 -4.15
C ARG A 87 -3.84 -22.12 -4.18
N ASP A 88 -3.96 -20.85 -3.83
CA ASP A 88 -5.25 -20.14 -3.79
C ASP A 88 -5.73 -19.66 -5.17
N GLY A 89 -4.92 -19.86 -6.21
CA GLY A 89 -5.27 -19.49 -7.59
C GLY A 89 -5.25 -17.98 -7.84
N ASN A 90 -4.69 -17.18 -6.95
CA ASN A 90 -4.52 -15.75 -7.16
C ASN A 90 -3.37 -15.51 -8.16
N ALA A 91 -3.72 -15.03 -9.36
CA ALA A 91 -2.78 -14.84 -10.46
C ALA A 91 -2.22 -13.41 -10.58
N TRP A 92 -2.50 -12.52 -9.61
CA TRP A 92 -2.06 -11.14 -9.71
C TRP A 92 -0.54 -11.00 -9.49
N ASP A 93 0.12 -10.31 -10.43
CA ASP A 93 1.55 -9.98 -10.35
C ASP A 93 1.76 -8.46 -10.17
N PRO A 94 2.31 -8.00 -9.03
CA PRO A 94 2.63 -6.59 -8.79
C PRO A 94 3.64 -6.00 -9.79
N LYS A 95 4.45 -6.84 -10.47
CA LYS A 95 5.38 -6.38 -11.51
C LYS A 95 4.65 -5.92 -12.78
N GLY A 96 3.44 -6.42 -13.02
CA GLY A 96 2.58 -6.04 -14.15
C GLY A 96 2.16 -4.56 -14.15
N GLY A 97 2.41 -3.84 -13.05
CA GLY A 97 2.27 -2.39 -12.98
C GLY A 97 0.85 -1.88 -12.71
N CYS A 98 -0.15 -2.76 -12.78
CA CYS A 98 -1.53 -2.48 -12.42
C CYS A 98 -1.88 -3.10 -11.06
N PRO A 99 -2.73 -2.45 -10.25
CA PRO A 99 -3.29 -3.08 -9.06
C PRO A 99 -4.23 -4.23 -9.47
N PRO A 100 -4.65 -5.09 -8.53
CA PRO A 100 -5.59 -6.18 -8.80
C PRO A 100 -6.90 -5.67 -9.42
N ALA A 101 -7.56 -6.54 -10.20
CA ALA A 101 -8.86 -6.23 -10.78
C ALA A 101 -9.88 -5.90 -9.68
N GLY A 102 -10.66 -4.83 -9.88
CA GLY A 102 -11.64 -4.35 -8.90
C GLY A 102 -11.13 -3.25 -7.96
N CYS A 103 -9.82 -3.03 -7.87
CA CYS A 103 -9.25 -1.94 -7.09
C CYS A 103 -9.41 -0.58 -7.79
N LYS A 104 -9.75 0.47 -7.03
CA LYS A 104 -9.88 1.86 -7.53
C LYS A 104 -8.53 2.59 -7.60
N GLY A 105 -7.51 1.96 -8.19
CA GLY A 105 -6.15 2.48 -8.30
C GLY A 105 -5.19 2.06 -7.17
N TRP A 106 -3.91 2.43 -7.30
CA TRP A 106 -2.85 1.99 -6.38
C TRP A 106 -2.98 2.55 -4.95
N LYS A 107 -3.53 3.75 -4.76
CA LYS A 107 -3.76 4.29 -3.40
C LYS A 107 -4.78 3.45 -2.66
N ALA A 108 -5.94 3.20 -3.30
CA ALA A 108 -7.01 2.40 -2.71
C ALA A 108 -6.49 1.01 -2.36
N PHE A 109 -5.81 0.36 -3.31
CA PHE A 109 -5.19 -0.92 -3.08
C PHE A 109 -4.13 -0.89 -1.97
N PHE A 110 -3.27 0.13 -1.91
CA PHE A 110 -2.26 0.25 -0.84
C PHE A 110 -2.91 0.28 0.55
N PHE A 111 -3.97 1.06 0.75
CA PHE A 111 -4.65 1.15 2.04
C PHE A 111 -5.38 -0.14 2.40
N GLU A 112 -6.14 -0.70 1.45
CA GLU A 112 -6.85 -1.97 1.62
C GLU A 112 -5.86 -3.11 1.96
N PHE A 113 -4.80 -3.23 1.17
CA PHE A 113 -3.76 -4.22 1.37
C PHE A 113 -3.02 -3.99 2.70
N ASN A 114 -2.72 -2.75 3.09
CA ASN A 114 -2.05 -2.50 4.36
C ASN A 114 -2.85 -3.00 5.57
N GLU A 115 -4.17 -2.99 5.49
CA GLU A 115 -5.05 -3.51 6.54
C GLU A 115 -5.30 -5.02 6.43
N THR A 116 -5.18 -5.60 5.23
CA THR A 116 -5.62 -6.98 4.95
C THR A 116 -4.53 -7.88 4.34
N TRP A 117 -3.27 -7.46 4.32
CA TRP A 117 -2.21 -8.17 3.59
C TRP A 117 -2.03 -9.62 4.03
N ILE A 118 -2.30 -9.93 5.30
CA ILE A 118 -2.23 -11.30 5.81
C ILE A 118 -3.31 -12.15 5.13
N ASN A 119 -4.56 -11.69 5.08
CA ASN A 119 -5.62 -12.34 4.31
C ASN A 119 -5.24 -12.51 2.82
N TRP A 120 -4.59 -11.52 2.22
CA TRP A 120 -4.14 -11.62 0.82
C TRP A 120 -3.05 -12.67 0.58
N THR A 121 -2.27 -13.02 1.61
CA THR A 121 -1.05 -13.81 1.45
C THR A 121 -1.12 -15.17 2.10
N LEU A 122 -1.85 -15.29 3.21
CA LEU A 122 -1.89 -16.45 4.11
C LEU A 122 -3.31 -16.98 4.34
N ALA A 123 -4.33 -16.45 3.67
CA ALA A 123 -5.67 -17.05 3.76
C ALA A 123 -5.58 -18.55 3.47
N MET A 124 -6.34 -19.34 4.24
CA MET A 124 -6.37 -20.81 4.12
C MET A 124 -5.04 -21.52 4.44
N GLN A 125 -4.00 -20.81 4.88
CA GLN A 125 -2.71 -21.39 5.30
C GLN A 125 -2.60 -21.53 6.83
N ASN A 126 -3.72 -21.88 7.48
CA ASN A 126 -3.86 -22.07 8.92
C ASN A 126 -4.31 -23.50 9.25
N THR A 127 -3.56 -24.48 8.76
CA THR A 127 -3.83 -25.92 8.96
C THR A 127 -2.70 -26.58 9.75
N THR A 128 -2.95 -27.77 10.29
CA THR A 128 -1.94 -28.58 10.98
C THR A 128 -0.78 -28.99 10.07
N GLU A 129 -1.03 -29.11 8.76
CA GLU A 129 -0.03 -29.49 7.76
C GLU A 129 0.64 -28.28 7.10
N CYS A 130 0.05 -27.10 7.25
CA CYS A 130 0.58 -25.84 6.73
C CYS A 130 0.05 -24.69 7.57
N CYS A 131 0.86 -24.24 8.53
CA CYS A 131 0.57 -23.12 9.41
C CYS A 131 1.54 -21.98 9.13
N LEU A 132 1.07 -20.95 8.43
CA LEU A 132 1.82 -19.73 8.15
C LEU A 132 1.27 -18.57 8.99
N ILE A 133 2.19 -17.77 9.54
CA ILE A 133 1.83 -16.61 10.37
C ILE A 133 2.53 -15.34 9.86
N GLY A 134 1.75 -14.27 9.77
CA GLY A 134 2.27 -12.92 9.53
C GLY A 134 2.68 -12.27 10.84
N LEU A 135 3.96 -11.97 11.03
CA LEU A 135 4.46 -11.31 12.24
C LEU A 135 5.48 -10.22 11.88
N HIS A 136 5.30 -9.00 12.41
CA HIS A 136 6.21 -7.87 12.21
C HIS A 136 6.62 -7.60 10.75
N GLY A 137 5.70 -7.77 9.78
CA GLY A 137 6.00 -7.55 8.37
C GLY A 137 6.82 -8.68 7.73
N GLY A 138 6.80 -9.87 8.31
CA GLY A 138 7.33 -11.11 7.73
C GLY A 138 6.30 -12.23 7.79
N VAL A 139 6.57 -13.30 7.04
CA VAL A 139 5.78 -14.54 7.03
C VAL A 139 6.66 -15.67 7.53
N TYR A 140 6.15 -16.46 8.46
CA TYR A 140 6.88 -17.55 9.11
C TYR A 140 6.10 -18.85 8.98
N ASN A 141 6.83 -19.95 8.78
CA ASN A 141 6.26 -21.30 8.83
C ASN A 141 6.36 -21.81 10.27
N MET A 142 5.20 -22.06 10.89
CA MET A 142 5.05 -22.50 12.27
C MET A 142 4.60 -23.96 12.38
N THR A 143 4.49 -24.67 11.25
CA THR A 143 3.97 -26.05 11.17
C THR A 143 4.67 -26.98 12.17
N ASP A 144 6.01 -27.02 12.14
CA ASP A 144 6.79 -27.90 13.04
C ASP A 144 6.74 -27.45 14.52
N PHE A 145 6.39 -26.19 14.77
CA PHE A 145 6.30 -25.64 16.12
C PHE A 145 4.96 -25.96 16.79
N LEU A 146 3.91 -26.27 16.01
CA LEU A 146 2.57 -26.54 16.54
C LEU A 146 2.59 -27.62 17.63
N GLU A 147 3.29 -28.73 17.40
CA GLU A 147 3.31 -29.88 18.31
C GLU A 147 4.07 -29.61 19.62
N VAL A 148 5.04 -28.70 19.60
CA VAL A 148 5.89 -28.36 20.76
C VAL A 148 5.44 -27.09 21.47
N HIS A 149 4.39 -26.43 20.97
CA HIS A 149 3.87 -25.20 21.55
C HIS A 149 3.24 -25.47 22.93
N PRO A 150 3.63 -24.73 23.98
CA PRO A 150 3.11 -24.94 25.34
C PRO A 150 1.61 -24.64 25.50
N GLY A 151 0.99 -23.92 24.57
CA GLY A 151 -0.39 -23.43 24.66
C GLY A 151 -1.41 -24.14 23.77
N SER A 152 -1.22 -25.43 23.49
CA SER A 152 -1.94 -26.23 22.48
C SER A 152 -1.77 -25.74 21.02
N PRO A 153 -1.86 -26.63 20.02
CA PRO A 153 -1.85 -26.24 18.60
C PRO A 153 -3.01 -25.33 18.21
N ASP A 154 -4.19 -25.54 18.81
CA ASP A 154 -5.42 -24.80 18.49
C ASP A 154 -5.24 -23.29 18.67
N THR A 155 -4.56 -22.86 19.73
CA THR A 155 -4.30 -21.44 19.99
C THR A 155 -3.51 -20.78 18.86
N ILE A 156 -2.58 -21.50 18.23
CA ILE A 156 -1.84 -20.97 17.10
C ILE A 156 -2.73 -20.94 15.85
N LEU A 157 -3.46 -22.02 15.57
CA LEU A 157 -4.32 -22.12 14.39
C LEU A 157 -5.46 -21.08 14.39
N ASP A 158 -6.01 -20.78 15.57
CA ASP A 158 -7.03 -19.73 15.77
C ASP A 158 -6.52 -18.32 15.47
N ASN A 159 -5.20 -18.11 15.53
CA ASN A 159 -4.55 -16.81 15.31
C ASN A 159 -3.66 -16.78 14.06
N ALA A 160 -3.55 -17.91 13.34
CA ALA A 160 -2.78 -18.04 12.10
C ALA A 160 -3.68 -17.74 10.89
N GLY A 161 -3.09 -17.18 9.83
CA GLY A 161 -3.82 -16.87 8.59
C GLY A 161 -4.93 -15.80 8.69
N CYS A 162 -5.08 -15.10 9.82
CA CYS A 162 -6.06 -14.02 10.05
C CYS A 162 -5.78 -12.72 9.29
#